data_AF-A0A7X8Z2V0-F1
#
_entry.id   AF-A0A7X8Z2V0-F1
#
_cell.length_a   1.000
_cell.length_b   1.000
_cell.length_c   1.000
_cell.angle_alpha   90.00
_cell.angle_beta   90.00
_cell.angle_gamma   90.00
#
_symmetry.space_group_name_H-M   'P 1'
#
loop_
_entity.id
_entity.type
_entity.pdbx_description
1 polymer ?
#
loop_
_entity_poly.entity_id
_entity_poly.type
_entity_poly.pdbx_seq_one_letter_code
_entity_poly.pdbx_strand_id
1 'polypeptide(L)'
;MPIPDFQSIMLPLLKLCDDGKEYTNREAIEALSQDFGLTEDEQKELLPSGQQCVFDNRVAWARAHMKMARLFENTRRGVFRITERGLDVLKKNPTEINLRFLRQFPEYEEAREKHKENRQQASSPEVEEQESENKTPAEQLEEAYQTLRNNLAREILTHSN
;
A
#
# COMPACT_ATOMS: atom_id res chain seq x y z
N MET A 1 0.60 7.29 17.37
CA MET A 1 0.52 5.79 17.29
C MET A 1 1.21 5.42 15.99
N PRO A 2 1.82 4.23 15.81
CA PRO A 2 2.52 3.97 14.56
C PRO A 2 1.59 4.18 13.36
N ILE A 3 2.06 4.89 12.33
CA ILE A 3 1.34 5.04 11.06
C ILE A 3 0.96 3.62 10.59
N PRO A 4 -0.32 3.36 10.26
CA PRO A 4 -0.78 2.01 9.90
C PRO A 4 -0.11 1.54 8.61
N ASP A 5 0.12 0.23 8.49
CA ASP A 5 0.55 -0.37 7.23
C ASP A 5 -0.56 -0.33 6.17
N PHE A 6 -0.22 -0.58 4.91
CA PHE A 6 -1.18 -0.45 3.81
C PHE A 6 -2.29 -1.52 3.84
N GLN A 7 -2.07 -2.70 4.45
CA GLN A 7 -3.10 -3.72 4.58
C GLN A 7 -4.14 -3.30 5.64
N SER A 8 -3.67 -2.78 6.77
CA SER A 8 -4.52 -2.21 7.83
C SER A 8 -5.44 -1.09 7.34
N ILE A 9 -5.03 -0.36 6.28
CA ILE A 9 -5.82 0.71 5.65
C ILE A 9 -6.96 0.17 4.77
N MET A 10 -6.87 -1.06 4.23
CA MET A 10 -7.80 -1.54 3.19
C MET A 10 -9.27 -1.58 3.64
N LEU A 11 -9.55 -2.10 4.85
CA LEU A 11 -10.92 -2.18 5.34
C LEU A 11 -11.50 -0.79 5.68
N PRO A 12 -10.81 0.08 6.44
CA PRO A 12 -11.26 1.47 6.65
C PRO A 12 -11.49 2.23 5.35
N LEU A 13 -10.60 2.06 4.35
CA LEU A 13 -10.76 2.66 3.02
C LEU A 13 -12.02 2.14 2.30
N LEU A 14 -12.33 0.84 2.40
CA LEU A 14 -13.58 0.30 1.83
C LEU A 14 -14.82 0.89 2.52
N LYS A 15 -14.80 0.94 3.87
CA LYS A 15 -15.89 1.48 4.68
C LYS A 15 -16.14 2.97 4.42
N LEU A 16 -15.08 3.75 4.21
CA LEU A 16 -15.18 5.17 3.85
C LEU A 16 -16.07 5.36 2.61
N CYS A 17 -16.00 4.44 1.65
CA CYS A 17 -16.74 4.51 0.39
C CYS A 17 -18.07 3.74 0.40
N ASP A 18 -18.58 3.28 1.54
CA ASP A 18 -19.83 2.50 1.64
C ASP A 18 -21.07 3.26 1.12
N ASP A 19 -21.00 4.59 1.08
CA ASP A 19 -22.07 5.43 0.54
C ASP A 19 -22.20 5.40 -0.99
N GLY A 20 -21.30 4.69 -1.69
CA GLY A 20 -21.32 4.57 -3.14
C GLY A 20 -20.89 5.83 -3.88
N LYS A 21 -20.38 6.87 -3.20
CA LYS A 21 -19.96 8.12 -3.84
C LYS A 21 -18.55 8.04 -4.42
N GLU A 22 -18.24 9.00 -5.26
CA GLU A 22 -16.88 9.20 -5.77
C GLU A 22 -16.00 9.87 -4.70
N TYR A 23 -14.76 9.40 -4.59
CA TYR A 23 -13.73 9.98 -3.74
C TYR A 23 -12.48 10.27 -4.56
N THR A 24 -11.86 11.42 -4.31
CA THR A 24 -10.49 11.69 -4.73
C THR A 24 -9.50 11.00 -3.79
N ASN A 25 -8.27 10.78 -4.28
CA ASN A 25 -7.20 10.29 -3.40
C ASN A 25 -6.98 11.21 -2.18
N ARG A 26 -7.10 12.53 -2.37
CA ARG A 26 -6.89 13.50 -1.29
C ARG A 26 -7.98 13.39 -0.22
N GLU A 27 -9.25 13.32 -0.61
CA GLU A 27 -10.36 13.14 0.33
C GLU A 27 -10.22 11.83 1.12
N ALA A 28 -9.79 10.75 0.46
CA ALA A 28 -9.53 9.49 1.14
C ALA A 28 -8.39 9.59 2.15
N ILE A 29 -7.27 10.22 1.80
CA ILE A 29 -6.14 10.43 2.71
C ILE A 29 -6.57 11.27 3.91
N GLU A 30 -7.29 12.37 3.69
CA GLU A 30 -7.74 13.28 4.75
C GLU A 30 -8.75 12.62 5.71
N ALA A 31 -9.70 11.84 5.18
CA ALA A 31 -10.66 11.13 6.01
C ALA A 31 -10.00 10.00 6.81
N LEU A 32 -9.10 9.24 6.19
CA LEU A 32 -8.41 8.13 6.86
C LEU A 32 -7.39 8.63 7.89
N SER A 33 -6.70 9.75 7.64
CA SER A 33 -5.77 10.32 8.64
C SER A 33 -6.50 10.71 9.92
N GLN A 34 -7.74 11.22 9.80
CA GLN A 34 -8.61 11.51 10.94
C GLN A 34 -9.09 10.23 11.63
N ASP A 35 -9.52 9.22 10.87
CA ASP A 35 -10.01 7.94 11.42
C ASP A 35 -8.92 7.18 12.20
N PHE A 36 -7.68 7.22 11.71
CA PHE A 36 -6.52 6.64 12.40
C PHE A 36 -5.92 7.54 13.50
N GLY A 37 -6.41 8.78 13.65
CA GLY A 37 -5.93 9.72 14.65
C GLY A 37 -4.48 10.16 14.45
N LEU A 38 -4.04 10.33 13.19
CA LEU A 38 -2.68 10.73 12.87
C LEU A 38 -2.42 12.19 13.26
N THR A 39 -1.31 12.42 13.96
CA THR A 39 -0.79 13.76 14.25
C THR A 39 -0.31 14.47 12.97
N GLU A 40 -0.14 15.79 13.04
CA GLU A 40 0.39 16.55 11.90
C GLU A 40 1.78 16.09 11.47
N ASP A 41 2.62 15.68 12.42
CA ASP A 41 3.97 15.18 12.14
C ASP A 41 3.91 13.83 11.44
N GLU A 42 3.05 12.92 11.90
CA GLU A 42 2.82 11.61 11.25
C GLU A 42 2.23 11.77 9.84
N GLN A 43 1.36 12.75 9.61
CA GLN A 43 0.81 13.05 8.27
C GLN A 43 1.87 13.62 7.31
N LYS A 44 2.85 14.36 7.84
CA LYS A 44 3.95 14.97 7.07
C LYS A 44 5.20 14.09 7.04
N GLU A 45 5.18 12.93 7.70
CA GLU A 45 6.31 12.01 7.73
C GLU A 45 6.63 11.53 6.31
N LEU A 46 7.83 11.82 5.85
CA LEU A 46 8.29 11.45 4.51
C LEU A 46 8.97 10.08 4.55
N LEU A 47 8.84 9.32 3.46
CA LEU A 47 9.76 8.24 3.19
C LEU A 47 11.20 8.78 3.23
N PRO A 48 12.21 7.97 3.59
CA PRO A 48 13.61 8.44 3.65
C PRO A 48 14.15 9.04 2.34
N SER A 49 13.53 8.71 1.19
CA SER A 49 13.79 9.35 -0.11
C SER A 49 13.39 10.85 -0.16
N GLY A 50 12.55 11.31 0.76
CA GLY A 50 12.04 12.68 0.85
C GLY A 50 10.93 13.02 -0.17
N GLN A 51 10.48 12.07 -0.98
CA GLN A 51 9.60 12.35 -2.13
C GLN A 51 8.11 12.19 -1.86
N GLN A 52 7.73 11.32 -0.92
CA GLN A 52 6.34 10.98 -0.64
C GLN A 52 6.12 10.88 0.87
N CYS A 53 4.96 11.32 1.33
CA CYS A 53 4.53 11.02 2.70
C CYS A 53 4.29 9.51 2.84
N VAL A 54 4.68 8.95 3.99
CA VAL A 54 4.55 7.52 4.30
C VAL A 54 3.08 7.10 4.19
N PHE A 55 2.18 7.85 4.83
CA PHE A 55 0.76 7.52 4.86
C PHE A 55 0.11 7.61 3.48
N ASP A 56 0.36 8.68 2.72
CA ASP A 56 -0.14 8.87 1.35
C ASP A 56 0.25 7.70 0.44
N ASN A 57 1.52 7.29 0.51
CA ASN A 57 2.02 6.15 -0.25
C ASN A 57 1.29 4.85 0.16
N ARG A 58 1.08 4.62 1.46
CA ARG A 58 0.36 3.44 1.95
C ARG A 58 -1.11 3.42 1.53
N VAL A 59 -1.81 4.56 1.59
CA VAL A 59 -3.19 4.69 1.08
C VAL A 59 -3.24 4.39 -0.43
N ALA A 60 -2.27 4.90 -1.20
CA ALA A 60 -2.19 4.64 -2.64
C ALA A 60 -2.02 3.14 -2.94
N TRP A 61 -1.20 2.43 -2.17
CA TRP A 61 -1.01 0.98 -2.30
C TRP A 61 -2.23 0.18 -1.88
N ALA A 62 -2.87 0.52 -0.76
CA ALA A 62 -4.13 -0.08 -0.34
C ALA A 62 -5.17 -0.02 -1.48
N ARG A 63 -5.36 1.17 -2.05
CA ARG A 63 -6.26 1.39 -3.18
C ARG A 63 -5.87 0.62 -4.44
N ALA A 64 -4.58 0.54 -4.76
CA ALA A 64 -4.09 -0.19 -5.93
C ALA A 64 -4.42 -1.69 -5.85
N HIS A 65 -4.15 -2.31 -4.71
CA HIS A 65 -4.50 -3.72 -4.46
C HIS A 65 -6.00 -3.96 -4.52
N MET A 66 -6.80 -3.08 -3.89
CA MET A 66 -8.25 -3.19 -3.92
C MET A 66 -8.85 -2.98 -5.31
N LYS A 67 -8.23 -2.14 -6.14
CA LYS A 67 -8.58 -1.99 -7.55
C LYS A 67 -8.27 -3.26 -8.36
N MET A 68 -7.13 -3.91 -8.12
CA MET A 68 -6.80 -5.19 -8.76
C MET A 68 -7.87 -6.26 -8.46
N ALA A 69 -8.40 -6.27 -7.23
CA ALA A 69 -9.49 -7.15 -6.81
C ALA A 69 -10.90 -6.71 -7.28
N ARG A 70 -10.99 -5.59 -8.02
CA ARG A 70 -12.23 -4.95 -8.46
C ARG A 70 -13.17 -4.55 -7.32
N LEU A 71 -12.65 -4.28 -6.14
CA LEU A 71 -13.41 -3.68 -5.03
C LEU A 71 -13.63 -2.18 -5.26
N PHE A 72 -12.68 -1.56 -5.97
CA PHE A 72 -12.76 -0.19 -6.45
C PHE A 72 -12.62 -0.12 -7.97
N GLU A 73 -13.21 0.92 -8.54
CA GLU A 73 -13.00 1.33 -9.92
C GLU A 73 -12.54 2.79 -10.00
N ASN A 74 -11.78 3.13 -11.03
CA ASN A 74 -11.45 4.53 -11.31
C ASN A 74 -12.54 5.10 -12.23
N THR A 75 -13.22 6.16 -11.80
CA THR A 75 -14.23 6.83 -12.64
C THR A 75 -13.59 7.88 -13.54
N ARG A 76 -12.55 8.57 -13.05
CA ARG A 76 -11.74 9.57 -13.79
C ARG A 76 -10.35 9.69 -13.17
N ARG A 77 -9.50 10.53 -13.75
CA ARG A 77 -8.13 10.72 -13.26
C ARG A 77 -8.14 11.19 -11.81
N GLY A 78 -7.53 10.39 -10.93
CA GLY A 78 -7.40 10.71 -9.50
C GLY A 78 -8.66 10.48 -8.66
N VAL A 79 -9.71 9.89 -9.23
CA VAL A 79 -11.00 9.67 -8.57
C VAL A 79 -11.45 8.22 -8.73
N PHE A 80 -12.01 7.67 -7.67
CA PHE A 80 -12.43 6.29 -7.58
C PHE A 80 -13.75 6.15 -6.82
N ARG A 81 -14.37 4.98 -6.95
CA ARG A 81 -15.62 4.62 -6.30
C ARG A 81 -15.62 3.14 -5.96
N ILE A 82 -16.36 2.76 -4.90
CA ILE A 82 -16.65 1.35 -4.58
C ILE A 82 -17.49 0.69 -5.68
N THR A 83 -17.18 -0.55 -6.02
CA THR A 83 -17.98 -1.34 -6.96
C THR A 83 -19.10 -2.09 -6.23
N GLU A 84 -20.03 -2.69 -6.98
CA GLU A 84 -21.02 -3.62 -6.41
C GLU A 84 -20.35 -4.76 -5.63
N ARG A 85 -19.23 -5.29 -6.13
CA ARG A 85 -18.42 -6.30 -5.43
C ARG A 85 -17.88 -5.77 -4.11
N GLY A 86 -17.39 -4.53 -4.08
CA GLY A 86 -16.93 -3.87 -2.87
C GLY A 86 -18.03 -3.76 -1.81
N LEU A 87 -19.23 -3.35 -2.22
CA LEU A 87 -20.40 -3.28 -1.36
C LEU A 87 -20.81 -4.67 -0.84
N ASP A 88 -20.79 -5.69 -1.69
CA ASP A 88 -21.09 -7.07 -1.29
C ASP A 88 -20.08 -7.64 -0.30
N VAL A 89 -18.81 -7.21 -0.39
CA VAL A 89 -17.80 -7.53 0.62
C VAL A 89 -18.13 -6.84 1.94
N LEU A 90 -18.50 -5.55 1.94
CA LEU A 90 -18.89 -4.86 3.18
C LEU A 90 -20.12 -5.48 3.86
N LYS A 91 -21.11 -5.94 3.08
CA LYS A 91 -22.29 -6.64 3.61
C LYS A 91 -21.94 -7.94 4.36
N LYS A 92 -20.84 -8.60 4.00
CA LYS A 92 -20.34 -9.79 4.71
C LYS A 92 -19.66 -9.46 6.04
N ASN A 93 -19.52 -8.17 6.35
CA ASN A 93 -18.91 -7.64 7.57
C ASN A 93 -17.55 -8.28 7.91
N PRO A 94 -16.56 -8.19 7.00
CA PRO A 94 -15.23 -8.73 7.24
C PRO A 94 -14.56 -8.01 8.42
N THR A 95 -13.84 -8.77 9.23
CA THR A 95 -13.04 -8.22 10.34
C THR A 95 -11.80 -7.49 9.84
N GLU A 96 -11.24 -7.95 8.72
CA GLU A 96 -10.06 -7.38 8.07
C GLU A 96 -10.12 -7.61 6.56
N ILE A 97 -9.44 -6.76 5.80
CA ILE A 97 -9.14 -6.97 4.38
C ILE A 97 -7.63 -6.82 4.25
N ASN A 98 -6.97 -7.89 3.80
CA ASN A 98 -5.53 -7.96 3.62
C ASN A 98 -5.21 -8.64 2.28
N LEU A 99 -3.93 -8.76 1.92
CA LEU A 99 -3.52 -9.40 0.67
C LEU A 99 -4.09 -10.81 0.56
N ARG A 100 -4.07 -11.60 1.65
CA ARG A 100 -4.64 -12.95 1.70
C ARG A 100 -6.13 -12.96 1.40
N PHE A 101 -6.90 -11.99 1.92
CA PHE A 101 -8.31 -11.82 1.60
C PHE A 101 -8.49 -11.52 0.10
N LEU A 102 -7.65 -10.66 -0.49
CA LEU A 102 -7.77 -10.30 -1.90
C LEU A 102 -7.45 -11.47 -2.86
N ARG A 103 -6.62 -12.44 -2.45
CA ARG A 103 -6.31 -13.66 -3.22
C ARG A 103 -7.54 -14.53 -3.54
N GLN A 104 -8.67 -14.31 -2.86
CA GLN A 104 -9.92 -15.01 -3.19
C GLN A 104 -10.54 -14.56 -4.52
N PHE A 105 -10.13 -13.39 -5.05
CA PHE A 105 -10.67 -12.85 -6.30
C PHE A 105 -9.79 -13.28 -7.48
N PRO A 106 -10.35 -13.97 -8.51
CA PRO A 106 -9.57 -14.43 -9.67
C PRO A 106 -8.81 -13.30 -10.38
N GLU A 107 -9.43 -12.12 -10.51
CA GLU A 107 -8.81 -10.99 -11.20
C GLU A 107 -7.62 -10.41 -10.43
N TYR A 108 -7.61 -10.59 -9.11
CA TYR A 108 -6.48 -10.18 -8.28
C TYR A 108 -5.26 -11.07 -8.53
N GLU A 109 -5.46 -12.40 -8.57
CA GLU A 109 -4.41 -13.36 -8.90
C GLU A 109 -3.87 -13.13 -10.31
N GLU A 110 -4.75 -12.96 -11.31
CA GLU A 110 -4.32 -12.64 -12.69
C GLU A 110 -3.49 -11.35 -12.78
N ALA A 111 -3.91 -10.30 -12.06
CA ALA A 111 -3.18 -9.04 -12.05
C ALA A 111 -1.82 -9.19 -11.35
N ARG A 112 -1.76 -9.96 -10.26
CA ARG A 112 -0.53 -10.24 -9.52
C ARG A 112 0.48 -11.01 -10.36
N GLU A 113 0.05 -12.06 -11.07
CA GLU A 113 0.92 -12.84 -11.96
C GLU A 113 1.48 -11.98 -13.11
N LYS A 114 0.64 -11.15 -13.75
CA LYS A 114 1.12 -10.19 -14.78
C LYS A 114 2.16 -9.20 -14.25
N HIS A 115 1.99 -8.74 -13.01
CA HIS A 115 2.98 -7.87 -12.37
C HIS A 115 4.28 -8.61 -12.02
N LYS A 116 4.22 -9.91 -11.74
CA LYS A 116 5.38 -10.76 -11.50
C LYS A 116 6.16 -11.05 -12.78
N GLU A 117 5.48 -11.40 -13.87
CA GLU A 117 6.10 -11.63 -15.19
C GLU A 117 6.84 -10.38 -15.70
N ASN A 118 6.22 -9.20 -15.59
CA ASN A 118 6.87 -7.93 -15.94
C ASN A 118 8.11 -7.63 -15.08
N ARG A 119 8.14 -8.09 -13.81
CA ARG A 119 9.28 -7.90 -12.91
C ARG A 119 10.42 -8.87 -13.22
N GLN A 120 10.10 -10.11 -13.61
CA GLN A 120 11.10 -11.11 -14.03
C GLN A 120 11.78 -10.75 -15.36
N GLN A 121 11.09 -10.09 -16.29
CA GLN A 121 11.72 -9.55 -17.51
C GLN A 121 12.67 -8.36 -17.24
N ALA A 122 12.62 -7.76 -16.05
CA ALA A 122 13.43 -6.60 -15.65
C ALA A 122 14.67 -6.96 -14.78
N SER A 123 15.11 -8.22 -14.76
CA SER A 123 16.34 -8.70 -14.09
C SER A 123 16.51 -8.18 -12.65
N SER A 124 15.49 -8.32 -11.82
CA SER A 124 15.56 -8.00 -10.38
C SER A 124 15.46 -9.29 -9.55
N PRO A 125 16.24 -9.47 -8.46
CA PRO A 125 16.21 -10.70 -7.67
C PRO A 125 14.84 -10.93 -7.04
N GLU A 126 14.40 -12.19 -7.00
CA GLU A 126 13.26 -12.65 -6.20
C GLU A 126 13.61 -12.48 -4.71
N VAL A 127 13.07 -11.44 -4.10
CA VAL A 127 13.09 -11.29 -2.63
C VAL A 127 11.89 -12.07 -2.09
N GLU A 128 12.15 -12.98 -1.16
CA GLU A 128 11.16 -13.85 -0.51
C GLU A 128 9.94 -13.04 -0.01
N GLU A 129 8.75 -13.46 -0.44
CA GLU A 129 7.48 -12.73 -0.23
C GLU A 129 6.96 -12.76 1.21
N GLN A 130 7.64 -13.41 2.15
CA GLN A 130 7.08 -13.71 3.48
C GLN A 130 7.45 -12.70 4.60
N GLU A 131 8.58 -11.99 4.50
CA GLU A 131 8.96 -10.97 5.52
C GLU A 131 8.53 -9.54 5.15
N SER A 132 7.95 -9.36 3.96
CA SER A 132 7.73 -8.04 3.35
C SER A 132 6.26 -7.71 3.06
N GLU A 133 5.31 -8.48 3.60
CA GLU A 133 3.88 -8.34 3.28
C GLU A 133 3.26 -6.99 3.71
N ASN A 134 3.83 -6.32 4.73
CA ASN A 134 3.30 -5.05 5.25
C ASN A 134 3.98 -3.79 4.71
N LYS A 135 5.01 -3.95 3.86
CA LYS A 135 5.78 -2.84 3.31
C LYS A 135 5.39 -2.62 1.85
N THR A 136 5.21 -1.36 1.49
CA THR A 136 5.06 -0.97 0.10
C THR A 136 6.39 -1.18 -0.64
N PRO A 137 6.38 -1.40 -1.96
CA PRO A 137 7.61 -1.49 -2.75
C PRO A 137 8.58 -0.31 -2.59
N ALA A 138 8.08 0.91 -2.36
CA ALA A 138 8.94 2.06 -2.08
C ALA A 138 9.68 1.91 -0.74
N GLU A 139 8.99 1.42 0.31
CA GLU A 139 9.60 1.14 1.61
C GLU A 139 10.59 -0.02 1.54
N GLN A 140 10.27 -1.08 0.77
CA GLN A 140 11.18 -2.22 0.54
C GLN A 140 12.48 -1.77 -0.14
N LEU A 141 12.38 -0.93 -1.18
CA LEU A 141 13.54 -0.38 -1.88
C LEU A 141 14.40 0.49 -0.96
N GLU A 142 13.75 1.34 -0.17
CA GLU A 142 14.45 2.24 0.73
C GLU A 142 15.18 1.49 1.85
N GLU A 143 14.54 0.47 2.44
CA GLU A 143 15.18 -0.38 3.44
C GLU A 143 16.40 -1.11 2.86
N ALA A 144 16.31 -1.62 1.64
CA ALA A 144 17.44 -2.23 0.95
C ALA A 144 18.58 -1.22 0.72
N TYR A 145 18.24 0.01 0.29
CA TYR A 145 19.22 1.08 0.08
C TYR A 145 19.93 1.48 1.39
N GLN A 146 19.19 1.68 2.48
CA GLN A 146 19.76 2.01 3.79
C GLN A 146 20.64 0.88 4.31
N THR A 147 20.23 -0.38 4.11
CA THR A 147 21.03 -1.55 4.48
C THR A 147 22.37 -1.57 3.74
N LEU A 148 22.34 -1.37 2.41
CA LEU A 148 23.56 -1.29 1.59
C LEU A 148 24.46 -0.14 2.03
N ARG A 149 23.89 1.05 2.26
CA ARG A 149 24.62 2.23 2.72
C ARG A 149 25.27 2.02 4.09
N ASN A 150 24.56 1.40 5.02
CA ASN A 150 25.06 1.12 6.37
C ASN A 150 26.18 0.07 6.34
N ASN A 151 26.05 -0.95 5.49
CA ASN A 151 27.11 -1.94 5.29
C ASN A 151 28.38 -1.29 4.72
N LEU A 152 28.24 -0.45 3.70
CA LEU A 152 29.36 0.30 3.12
C LEU A 152 30.02 1.23 4.16
N ALA A 153 29.22 1.95 4.96
CA ALA A 153 29.74 2.81 6.01
C ALA A 153 30.54 2.03 7.07
N ARG A 154 30.04 0.84 7.47
CA ARG A 154 30.76 -0.06 8.38
C ARG A 154 32.08 -0.53 7.76
N GLU A 155 32.07 -0.93 6.50
CA GLU A 155 33.26 -1.40 5.79
C GLU A 155 34.36 -0.33 5.74
N ILE A 156 34.01 0.92 5.42
CA ILE A 156 34.94 2.06 5.41
C ILE A 156 35.54 2.30 6.80
N LEU A 157 34.70 2.27 7.85
CA LEU A 157 35.17 2.46 9.23
C LEU A 157 36.10 1.34 9.69
N THR A 158 35.89 0.10 9.24
CA THR A 158 36.77 -1.04 9.56
C THR A 158 38.09 -1.03 8.81
N HIS A 159 38.16 -0.44 7.61
CA HIS A 159 39.39 -0.32 6.80
C HIS A 159 40.17 0.98 7.04
N SER A 160 39.71 1.85 7.96
CA SER A 160 40.37 3.10 8.33
C SER A 160 41.21 3.02 9.63
N ASN A 161 41.54 1.80 10.09
CA ASN A 161 42.54 1.51 11.13
C ASN A 161 43.67 0.66 10.53
#